data_AF-A0A4V2MN09-F1
#
_entry.id   AF-A0A4V2MN09-F1
#
_cell.length_a   1.000
_cell.length_b   1.000
_cell.length_c   1.000
_cell.angle_alpha   90.00
_cell.angle_beta   90.00
_cell.angle_gamma   90.00
#
_symmetry.space_group_name_H-M   'P 1'
#
loop_
_entity.id
_entity.type
_entity.pdbx_description
1 polymer ?
#
loop_
_entity_poly.entity_id
_entity_poly.type
_entity_poly.pdbx_seq_one_letter_code
_entity_poly.pdbx_strand_id
1 'polypeptide(L)' 'MYRLDRTAFKAQTAVEASKSHAEYYRTLTWQERLQIANYLNSIAYNFPEDNPPRMDKTKFSVRAMNK' A
#
# COMPACT_ATOMS: atom_id res chain seq x y z
N MET A 1 -2.61 19.55 -22.21
CA MET A 1 -4.02 19.86 -21.90
C MET A 1 -4.59 18.70 -21.10
N TYR A 2 -4.82 18.87 -19.80
CA TYR A 2 -5.34 17.81 -18.93
C TYR A 2 -6.86 17.76 -19.06
N ARG A 3 -7.40 16.72 -19.68
CA ARG A 3 -8.85 16.47 -19.75
C ARG A 3 -9.25 15.61 -18.55
N LEU A 4 -10.34 15.99 -17.88
CA LEU A 4 -10.89 15.21 -16.78
C LEU A 4 -11.44 13.89 -17.34
N ASP A 5 -10.83 12.78 -16.93
CA ASP A 5 -11.36 11.45 -17.22
C ASP A 5 -12.59 11.18 -16.35
N ARG A 6 -13.76 11.17 -16.98
CA ARG A 6 -15.05 10.94 -16.31
C ARG A 6 -15.34 9.46 -16.08
N THR A 7 -14.47 8.57 -16.56
CA THR A 7 -14.58 7.11 -16.38
C THR A 7 -13.72 6.58 -15.23
N ALA A 8 -12.79 7.40 -14.72
CA ALA A 8 -11.88 7.01 -13.64
C ALA A 8 -12.61 6.72 -12.31
N PHE A 9 -13.81 7.26 -12.11
CA PHE A 9 -14.60 7.09 -10.90
C PHE A 9 -16.03 6.65 -11.24
N LYS A 10 -16.56 5.71 -10.46
CA LYS A 10 -17.95 5.27 -10.53
C LYS A 10 -18.70 5.69 -9.26
N ALA A 11 -19.97 6.03 -9.40
CA ALA A 11 -20.83 6.22 -8.23
C ALA A 11 -21.03 4.86 -7.54
N GLN A 12 -20.53 4.74 -6.31
CA GLN A 12 -20.64 3.53 -5.50
C GLN A 12 -20.68 3.91 -4.02
N THR A 13 -21.27 3.06 -3.20
CA THR A 13 -21.26 3.23 -1.74
C THR A 13 -19.89 2.84 -1.17
N ALA A 14 -19.57 3.32 0.04
CA ALA A 14 -18.33 2.95 0.73
C ALA A 14 -18.20 1.43 0.96
N VAL A 15 -19.33 0.75 1.20
CA VAL A 15 -19.40 -0.70 1.39
C VAL A 15 -19.07 -1.44 0.10
N GLU A 16 -19.65 -1.01 -1.03
CA GLU A 16 -19.37 -1.59 -2.35
C GLU A 16 -17.91 -1.37 -2.78
N ALA A 17 -17.39 -0.16 -2.55
CA ALA A 17 -15.99 0.16 -2.83
C ALA A 17 -15.06 -0.79 -2.05
N SER A 18 -15.25 -0.89 -0.73
CA SER A 18 -14.43 -1.75 0.14
C SER A 18 -14.47 -3.22 -0.29
N LYS A 19 -15.65 -3.73 -0.63
CA LYS A 19 -15.81 -5.11 -1.13
C LYS A 19 -15.05 -5.32 -2.45
N SER A 20 -15.21 -4.43 -3.42
CA SER A 20 -14.56 -4.54 -4.73
C SER A 20 -13.03 -4.46 -4.64
N HIS A 21 -12.50 -3.58 -3.78
CA HIS A 21 -11.06 -3.48 -3.55
C HIS A 21 -10.53 -4.74 -2.86
N ALA A 22 -11.24 -5.26 -1.85
CA ALA A 22 -10.84 -6.49 -1.18
C ALA A 22 -10.83 -7.71 -2.12
N GLU A 23 -11.79 -7.80 -3.05
CA GLU A 23 -11.82 -8.83 -4.09
C GLU A 23 -10.65 -8.68 -5.07
N TYR A 24 -10.36 -7.47 -5.54
CA TYR A 24 -9.22 -7.20 -6.41
C TYR A 24 -7.88 -7.54 -5.74
N TYR A 25 -7.65 -7.07 -4.51
CA TYR A 25 -6.39 -7.38 -3.81
C TYR A 25 -6.23 -8.88 -3.58
N ARG A 26 -7.32 -9.65 -3.42
CA ARG A 26 -7.27 -11.10 -3.25
C ARG A 26 -6.72 -11.84 -4.48
N THR A 27 -6.89 -11.31 -5.69
CA THR A 27 -6.37 -11.95 -6.90
C THR A 27 -4.87 -11.72 -7.10
N LEU A 28 -4.30 -10.71 -6.42
CA LEU A 28 -2.89 -10.38 -6.51
C LEU A 28 -2.01 -11.31 -5.66
N THR A 29 -0.80 -11.54 -6.16
CA THR A 29 0.30 -12.16 -5.42
C THR A 29 0.72 -11.31 -4.23
N TRP A 30 1.42 -11.91 -3.26
CA TRP A 30 1.89 -11.15 -2.10
C TRP A 30 2.94 -10.09 -2.49
N GLN A 31 3.73 -10.33 -3.55
CA GLN A 31 4.72 -9.39 -4.06
C GLN A 31 4.05 -8.13 -4.62
N GLU A 32 3.01 -8.29 -5.44
CA GLU A 32 2.25 -7.17 -6.01
C GLU A 32 1.57 -6.36 -4.90
N ARG A 33 1.01 -7.04 -3.89
CA ARG A 33 0.44 -6.36 -2.70
C ARG A 33 1.50 -5.55 -1.95
N LEU A 34 2.71 -6.08 -1.83
CA LEU A 34 3.80 -5.40 -1.14
C LEU A 34 4.26 -4.16 -1.93
N GLN A 35 4.31 -4.24 -3.27
CA GLN A 35 4.62 -3.10 -4.13
C GLN A 35 3.57 -1.99 -3.98
N ILE A 36 2.28 -2.34 -4.03
CA ILE A 36 1.19 -1.36 -3.84
C ILE A 36 1.28 -0.72 -2.45
N ALA A 37 1.53 -1.51 -1.40
CA ALA A 37 1.72 -0.96 -0.06
C ALA A 37 2.92 -0.01 0.02
N ASN A 38 4.04 -0.35 -0.64
CA ASN A 38 5.22 0.53 -0.70
C ASN A 38 4.91 1.85 -1.40
N TYR A 39 4.24 1.81 -2.55
CA TYR A 39 3.81 3.00 -3.27
C TYR A 39 2.90 3.91 -2.42
N LEU A 40 1.91 3.34 -1.75
CA LEU A 40 1.01 4.11 -0.89
C LEU A 40 1.76 4.74 0.29
N ASN A 41 2.72 4.02 0.87
CA ASN A 41 3.59 4.56 1.93
C ASN A 41 4.51 5.66 1.40
N SER A 42 5.03 5.54 0.18
CA SER A 42 5.92 6.54 -0.43
C SER A 42 5.22 7.89 -0.60
N ILE A 43 3.94 7.86 -0.98
CA ILE A 43 3.08 9.05 -1.02
C ILE A 43 2.83 9.59 0.39
N ALA A 44 2.44 8.73 1.33
CA ALA A 44 2.06 9.16 2.69
C ALA A 44 3.22 9.78 3.48
N TYR A 45 4.42 9.24 3.32
CA TYR A 45 5.64 9.68 4.02
C TYR A 45 6.61 10.47 3.15
N ASN A 46 6.21 10.77 1.91
CA ASN A 46 6.95 11.59 0.94
C ASN A 46 8.41 11.13 0.74
N PHE A 47 8.59 9.85 0.40
CA PHE A 47 9.90 9.29 0.04
C PHE A 47 9.90 8.72 -1.40
N PRO A 48 11.06 8.62 -2.07
CA PRO A 48 11.13 8.00 -3.40
C PRO A 48 10.87 6.49 -3.32
N GLU A 49 9.95 5.97 -4.13
CA GLU A 49 9.58 4.55 -4.12
C GLU A 49 10.77 3.59 -4.31
N ASP A 50 11.70 3.96 -5.20
CA ASP A 50 12.93 3.20 -5.51
C ASP A 50 14.02 3.33 -4.44
N ASN A 51 13.89 4.30 -3.52
CA ASN A 51 14.87 4.56 -2.49
C ASN A 51 14.19 4.87 -1.14
N PRO A 52 13.53 3.86 -0.54
CA PRO A 52 12.86 4.03 0.73
C PRO A 52 13.87 4.31 1.86
N PRO A 53 13.47 5.10 2.88
CA PRO A 53 14.32 5.39 4.02
C PRO A 53 14.71 4.09 4.76
N ARG A 54 15.97 4.01 5.17
CA ARG A 54 16.49 2.84 5.89
C ARG A 54 15.83 2.73 7.27
N MET A 55 15.30 1.55 7.56
CA MET A 55 14.76 1.23 8.87
C MET A 55 15.85 1.29 9.95
N ASP A 56 15.61 2.06 11.02
CA ASP A 56 16.45 2.04 12.21
C ASP A 56 16.19 0.76 13.02
N LYS A 57 17.19 -0.12 13.06
CA LYS A 57 17.13 -1.40 13.80
C LYS A 57 17.59 -1.28 15.26
N THR A 58 18.03 -0.10 15.70
CA THR A 58 18.59 0.09 17.05
C THR A 58 17.52 0.21 18.13
N LYS A 59 16.29 0.57 17.77
CA LYS A 59 15.17 0.76 18.72
C LYS A 59 14.37 -0.50 19.01
N PHE A 60 14.48 -1.52 18.17
CA PHE A 60 13.75 -2.78 18.33
C PHE A 60 14.71 -3.90 18.74
N SER A 61 14.81 -4.18 20.05
CA SER A 61 15.52 -5.35 20.54
C SER A 61 14.56 -6.54 20.70
N VAL A 62 14.79 -7.60 19.92
CA VAL A 62 14.10 -8.87 20.13
C VAL A 62 14.86 -9.63 21.21
N ARG A 63 14.27 -9.75 22.40
CA ARG A 63 14.83 -10.60 23.46
C ARG A 63 14.50 -12.05 23.12
N ALA A 64 15.49 -12.84 22.68
CA ALA A 64 15.31 -14.27 22.55
C ALA A 64 15.08 -14.88 23.95
N MET A 65 13.94 -15.55 24.13
CA MET A 65 13.73 -16.38 25.32
C MET A 65 14.50 -17.68 25.08
N ASN A 66 15.73 -17.74 25.58
CA ASN A 66 16.49 -18.99 25.61
C ASN A 66 15.72 -19.97 26.49
N LYS A 67 15.40 -21.16 25.94
CA LYS A 67 14.86 -22.29 26.71
C LYS A 67 15.94 -22.92 27.57
#